data_AF-A0A7L0BR36-F1
#
_entry.id   AF-A0A7L0BR36-F1
#
_cell.length_a   1.000
_cell.length_b   1.000
_cell.length_c   1.000
_cell.angle_alpha   90.00
_cell.angle_beta   90.00
_cell.angle_gamma   90.00
#
_symmetry.space_group_name_H-M   'P 1'
#
loop_
_entity.id
_entity.type
_entity.pdbx_description
1 polymer ?
#
loop_
_entity_poly.entity_id
_entity_poly.type
_entity_poly.pdbx_seq_one_letter_code
_entity_poly.pdbx_strand_id
1 'polypeptide(L)'
;GSAVDWWALGVCLFEFLTGIPPFNDETPAQVFQNILKRDIPWPEGEEKLSDNAQNAIDILLTIDSTKRAGLKELKNHPLFHGVDWDNLQNQTMPFIPQPDDETDTSYFEARNNAQHLTVSGFSL
;
A
#
# COMPACT_ATOMS: atom_id res chain seq x y z
N GLY A 1 4.21 15.19 9.09
CA GLY A 1 5.67 15.10 9.33
C GLY A 1 6.12 13.70 9.00
N SER A 2 7.39 13.48 8.66
CA SER A 2 7.87 12.23 8.01
C SER A 2 7.39 10.91 8.61
N ALA A 3 7.20 10.82 9.93
CA ALA A 3 6.66 9.62 10.58
C ALA A 3 5.25 9.22 10.09
N VAL A 4 4.42 10.17 9.66
CA VAL A 4 3.07 9.86 9.12
C VAL A 4 3.14 9.24 7.73
N ASP A 5 4.16 9.58 6.94
CA ASP A 5 4.37 8.99 5.61
C ASP A 5 4.77 7.51 5.75
N TRP A 6 5.60 7.18 6.75
CA TRP A 6 5.95 5.79 7.06
C TRP A 6 4.76 4.97 7.56
N TRP A 7 3.82 5.59 8.28
CA TRP A 7 2.55 4.93 8.61
C TRP A 7 1.74 4.64 7.35
N ALA A 8 1.60 5.62 6.46
CA ALA A 8 0.89 5.44 5.20
C ALA A 8 1.54 4.34 4.34
N LEU A 9 2.87 4.24 4.32
CA LEU A 9 3.57 3.13 3.67
C LEU A 9 3.21 1.76 4.28
N GLY A 10 3.11 1.67 5.60
CA GLY A 10 2.66 0.44 6.28
C GLY A 10 1.24 0.05 5.89
N VAL A 11 0.33 1.03 5.76
CA VAL A 11 -1.05 0.83 5.29
C VAL A 11 -1.05 0.31 3.85
N CYS A 12 -0.32 0.96 2.94
CA CYS A 12 -0.23 0.53 1.53
C CYS A 12 0.43 -0.84 1.37
N LEU A 13 1.48 -1.13 2.14
CA LEU A 13 2.16 -2.43 2.08
C LEU A 13 1.22 -3.57 2.50
N PHE A 14 0.42 -3.37 3.55
CA PHE A 14 -0.62 -4.33 3.92
C PHE A 14 -1.62 -4.50 2.77
N GLU A 15 -2.16 -3.39 2.25
CA GLU A 15 -3.16 -3.43 1.17
C GLU A 15 -2.64 -4.09 -0.12
N PHE A 16 -1.38 -3.87 -0.51
CA PHE A 16 -0.79 -4.55 -1.67
C PHE A 16 -0.66 -6.07 -1.49
N LEU A 17 -0.50 -6.53 -0.25
CA LEU A 17 -0.32 -7.95 0.05
C LEU A 17 -1.64 -8.68 0.34
N THR A 18 -2.69 -7.96 0.76
CA THR A 18 -3.98 -8.55 1.17
C THR A 18 -5.15 -8.13 0.28
N GLY A 19 -5.00 -7.07 -0.51
CA GLY A 19 -6.06 -6.48 -1.33
C GLY A 19 -7.01 -5.54 -0.59
N ILE A 20 -6.87 -5.38 0.74
CA ILE A 20 -7.73 -4.49 1.56
C ILE A 20 -6.89 -3.69 2.57
N PRO A 21 -7.27 -2.45 2.93
CA PRO A 21 -6.53 -1.69 3.94
C PRO A 21 -6.72 -2.29 5.35
N PRO A 22 -5.71 -2.20 6.24
CA PRO A 22 -5.71 -2.87 7.55
C PRO A 22 -6.73 -2.33 8.55
N PHE A 23 -7.26 -1.13 8.36
CA PHE A 23 -8.19 -0.49 9.30
C PHE A 23 -9.54 -0.15 8.64
N ASN A 24 -9.85 -0.75 7.50
CA ASN A 24 -11.10 -0.50 6.78
C ASN A 24 -12.31 -0.93 7.60
N ASP A 25 -13.38 -0.14 7.57
CA ASP A 25 -14.64 -0.43 8.26
C ASP A 25 -15.78 0.38 7.60
N GLU A 26 -17.03 0.12 8.00
CA GLU A 26 -18.22 0.73 7.42
C GLU A 26 -18.31 2.23 7.70
N THR A 27 -17.80 2.68 8.85
CA THR A 27 -17.86 4.09 9.26
C THR A 27 -16.48 4.67 9.57
N PRO A 28 -16.24 5.97 9.31
CA PRO A 28 -14.99 6.63 9.70
C PRO A 28 -14.68 6.50 11.20
N ALA A 29 -15.70 6.49 12.05
CA ALA A 29 -15.53 6.35 13.49
C ALA A 29 -14.93 4.98 13.87
N GLN A 30 -15.38 3.91 13.23
CA GLN A 30 -14.81 2.57 13.42
C GLN A 30 -13.40 2.47 12.83
N VAL A 31 -13.17 3.03 11.64
CA VAL A 31 -11.81 3.13 11.05
C VAL A 31 -10.84 3.79 12.04
N PHE A 32 -11.23 4.94 12.62
CA PHE A 32 -10.41 5.60 13.64
C PHE A 32 -10.21 4.75 14.89
N GLN A 33 -11.24 4.03 15.33
CA GLN A 33 -11.13 3.12 16.46
C GLN A 33 -10.13 1.98 16.19
N ASN A 34 -10.18 1.40 14.99
CA ASN A 34 -9.26 0.33 14.55
C ASN A 34 -7.82 0.86 14.46
N ILE A 35 -7.62 2.08 13.93
CA ILE A 35 -6.32 2.77 13.92
C ILE A 35 -5.79 2.95 15.35
N LEU A 36 -6.61 3.49 16.26
CA LEU A 36 -6.18 3.77 17.64
C LEU A 36 -5.89 2.50 18.44
N LYS A 37 -6.63 1.42 18.20
CA LYS A 37 -6.40 0.10 18.80
C LYS A 37 -5.29 -0.69 18.10
N ARG A 38 -4.90 -0.28 16.89
CA ARG A 38 -4.05 -1.05 15.98
C ARG A 38 -4.61 -2.46 15.75
N ASP A 39 -5.91 -2.53 15.51
CA ASP A 39 -6.61 -3.78 15.24
C ASP A 39 -6.41 -4.17 13.77
N ILE A 40 -5.38 -4.97 13.49
CA ILE A 40 -5.00 -5.38 12.13
C ILE A 40 -5.55 -6.79 11.89
N PRO A 41 -6.41 -7.00 10.86
CA PRO A 41 -6.96 -8.31 10.53
C PRO A 41 -5.92 -9.12 9.75
N TRP A 42 -4.96 -9.71 10.44
CA TRP A 42 -3.92 -10.52 9.81
C TRP A 42 -4.52 -11.74 9.10
N PRO A 43 -4.18 -11.96 7.81
CA PRO A 43 -4.56 -13.19 7.12
C PRO A 43 -4.00 -14.44 7.80
N GLU A 44 -4.78 -15.51 7.83
CA GLU A 44 -4.43 -16.79 8.44
C GLU A 44 -4.44 -17.92 7.41
N GLY A 45 -3.91 -19.10 7.79
CA GLY A 45 -3.93 -20.28 6.93
C GLY A 45 -3.12 -20.11 5.65
N GLU A 46 -3.72 -20.41 4.50
CA GLU A 46 -3.06 -20.37 3.19
C GLU A 46 -2.77 -18.94 2.71
N GLU A 47 -3.51 -17.95 3.21
CA GLU A 47 -3.32 -16.52 2.88
C GLU A 47 -2.34 -15.83 3.82
N LYS A 48 -1.80 -16.56 4.82
CA LYS A 48 -0.89 -16.00 5.82
C LYS A 48 0.31 -15.34 5.15
N LEU A 49 0.52 -14.06 5.47
CA LEU A 49 1.71 -13.33 5.03
C LEU A 49 2.98 -13.92 5.63
N SER A 50 4.09 -13.85 4.89
CA SER A 50 5.41 -14.23 5.42
C SER A 50 5.75 -13.44 6.68
N ASP A 51 6.51 -14.05 7.59
CA ASP A 51 6.87 -13.40 8.87
C ASP A 51 7.65 -12.09 8.64
N ASN A 52 8.45 -12.01 7.57
CA ASN A 52 9.13 -10.77 7.16
C ASN A 52 8.13 -9.69 6.72
N ALA A 53 7.10 -10.05 5.96
CA ALA A 53 6.08 -9.09 5.55
C ALA A 53 5.28 -8.56 6.74
N GLN A 54 4.85 -9.46 7.64
CA GLN A 54 4.15 -9.07 8.87
C GLN A 54 5.03 -8.17 9.73
N ASN A 55 6.31 -8.52 9.94
CA ASN A 55 7.22 -7.70 10.74
C ASN A 55 7.46 -6.30 10.15
N ALA A 56 7.64 -6.19 8.84
CA ALA A 56 7.81 -4.89 8.16
C ALA A 56 6.58 -3.98 8.36
N ILE A 57 5.38 -4.55 8.20
CA ILE A 57 4.12 -3.82 8.44
C ILE A 57 4.01 -3.43 9.93
N ASP A 58 4.39 -4.33 10.84
CA ASP A 58 4.31 -4.11 12.29
C ASP A 58 5.21 -2.94 12.75
N ILE A 59 6.45 -2.87 12.27
CA ILE A 59 7.35 -1.76 12.64
C ILE A 59 6.93 -0.41 12.00
N LEU A 60 6.27 -0.44 10.84
CA LEU A 60 5.73 0.75 10.17
C LEU A 60 4.43 1.25 10.83
N LEU A 61 3.59 0.33 11.30
CA LEU A 61 2.32 0.63 11.99
C LEU A 61 2.48 0.72 13.51
N THR A 62 3.68 1.06 13.97
CA THR A 62 3.92 1.38 15.39
C THR A 62 3.23 2.69 15.76
N ILE A 63 2.38 2.65 16.78
CA ILE A 63 1.57 3.79 17.25
C ILE A 63 2.45 4.94 17.75
N ASP A 64 3.49 4.61 18.52
CA ASP A 64 4.48 5.59 18.98
C ASP A 64 5.34 6.06 17.80
N SER A 65 5.07 7.28 17.34
CA SER A 65 5.75 7.87 16.19
C SER A 65 7.25 8.05 16.40
N THR A 66 7.74 8.07 17.64
CA THR A 66 9.18 8.17 17.95
C THR A 66 9.91 6.84 17.80
N LYS A 67 9.17 5.72 17.80
CA LYS A 67 9.70 4.35 17.65
C LYS A 67 9.38 3.73 16.29
N ARG A 68 8.53 4.39 15.49
CA ARG A 68 8.13 3.92 14.17
C ARG A 68 9.35 3.84 13.24
N ALA A 69 9.45 2.73 12.52
CA ALA A 69 10.50 2.53 11.54
C ALA A 69 10.45 3.59 10.44
N GLY A 70 11.63 4.00 9.98
CA GLY A 70 11.79 4.81 8.78
C GLY A 70 12.66 4.10 7.75
N LEU A 71 13.23 4.89 6.84
CA LEU A 71 14.05 4.38 5.74
C LEU A 71 15.23 3.51 6.22
N LYS A 72 15.90 3.89 7.30
CA LYS A 72 17.09 3.19 7.79
C LYS A 72 16.76 1.76 8.21
N GLU A 73 15.66 1.59 8.93
CA GLU A 73 15.18 0.29 9.40
C GLU A 73 14.72 -0.56 8.20
N LEU A 74 13.96 0.03 7.27
CA LEU A 74 13.45 -0.68 6.11
C LEU A 74 14.54 -1.12 5.12
N LYS A 75 15.55 -0.28 4.86
CA LYS A 75 16.69 -0.65 3.98
C LYS A 75 17.41 -1.91 4.45
N ASN A 76 17.46 -2.13 5.76
CA ASN A 76 18.11 -3.29 6.37
C ASN A 76 17.14 -4.45 6.69
N HIS A 77 15.84 -4.26 6.44
CA HIS A 77 14.83 -5.24 6.79
C HIS A 77 14.85 -6.44 5.82
N PRO A 78 14.78 -7.69 6.29
CA PRO A 78 14.88 -8.89 5.44
C PRO A 78 13.85 -8.96 4.29
N LEU A 79 12.68 -8.35 4.45
CA LEU A 79 11.67 -8.24 3.39
C LEU A 79 12.23 -7.59 2.11
N PHE A 80 13.14 -6.63 2.24
CA PHE A 80 13.73 -5.89 1.13
C PHE A 80 15.15 -6.37 0.79
N HIS A 81 15.52 -7.58 1.23
CA HIS A 81 16.81 -8.16 0.89
C HIS A 81 16.95 -8.32 -0.63
N GLY A 82 18.07 -7.84 -1.18
CA GLY A 82 18.34 -7.86 -2.62
C GLY A 82 17.81 -6.64 -3.39
N VAL A 83 17.11 -5.72 -2.74
CA VAL A 83 16.73 -4.44 -3.35
C VAL A 83 17.99 -3.56 -3.48
N ASP A 84 18.31 -3.19 -4.72
CA ASP A 84 19.31 -2.16 -5.00
C ASP A 84 18.69 -0.76 -4.81
N TRP A 85 18.81 -0.25 -3.59
CA TRP A 85 18.25 1.05 -3.20
C TRP A 85 18.85 2.25 -3.92
N ASP A 86 20.07 2.12 -4.45
CA ASP A 86 20.76 3.21 -5.13
C ASP A 86 20.43 3.25 -6.63
N ASN A 87 19.88 2.15 -7.17
CA ASN A 87 19.56 1.99 -8.59
C ASN A 87 18.07 1.68 -8.87
N LEU A 88 17.16 1.96 -7.93
CA LEU A 88 15.73 1.65 -8.04
C LEU A 88 15.10 2.13 -9.36
N GLN A 89 15.48 3.31 -9.85
CA GLN A 89 14.90 3.90 -11.07
C GLN A 89 15.24 3.14 -12.34
N ASN A 90 16.31 2.34 -12.33
CA ASN A 90 16.76 1.57 -13.49
C ASN A 90 16.41 0.07 -13.36
N GLN A 91 15.67 -0.32 -12.31
CA GLN A 91 15.20 -1.69 -12.18
C GLN A 91 14.09 -1.97 -13.20
N THR A 92 14.03 -3.21 -13.68
CA THR A 92 12.94 -3.67 -14.53
C THR A 92 11.65 -3.72 -13.71
N MET A 93 10.65 -2.95 -14.13
CA MET A 93 9.35 -2.95 -13.47
C MET A 93 8.60 -4.27 -13.74
N PRO A 94 7.91 -4.85 -12.74
CA PRO A 94 7.17 -6.11 -12.90
C PRO A 94 5.97 -5.97 -13.84
N PHE A 95 5.48 -4.74 -14.02
CA PHE A 95 4.37 -4.41 -14.90
C PHE A 95 4.71 -3.16 -15.70
N ILE A 96 4.55 -3.26 -17.02
CA ILE A 96 4.65 -2.14 -17.95
C ILE A 96 3.22 -1.92 -18.50
N PRO A 97 2.60 -0.76 -18.22
CA PRO A 97 1.29 -0.44 -18.80
C PRO A 97 1.32 -0.53 -20.33
N GLN A 98 0.26 -1.07 -20.93
CA GLN A 98 0.10 -1.22 -22.38
C GLN A 98 -1.16 -0.49 -22.86
N PRO A 99 -1.18 0.86 -22.84
CA PRO A 99 -2.26 1.61 -23.45
C PRO A 99 -2.24 1.46 -24.97
N ASP A 100 -3.42 1.46 -25.60
CA ASP A 100 -3.56 1.36 -27.06
C ASP A 100 -3.02 2.62 -27.78
N ASP A 101 -3.30 3.81 -27.23
CA ASP A 101 -2.81 5.11 -27.73
C ASP A 101 -2.69 6.18 -26.62
N GLU A 102 -2.26 7.39 -26.98
CA GLU A 102 -2.05 8.51 -26.03
C GLU A 102 -3.34 8.99 -25.32
N THR A 103 -4.50 8.60 -25.84
CA THR A 103 -5.82 8.94 -25.30
C THR A 103 -6.48 7.77 -24.57
N ASP A 104 -5.85 6.60 -24.51
CA ASP A 104 -6.36 5.44 -23.81
C ASP A 104 -6.45 5.72 -22.29
N THR A 105 -7.67 5.59 -21.76
CA THR A 105 -7.98 5.78 -20.33
C THR A 105 -8.41 4.49 -19.63
N SER A 106 -8.17 3.32 -20.23
CA SER A 106 -8.57 1.99 -19.74
C SER A 106 -8.16 1.71 -18.29
N TYR A 107 -6.93 2.09 -17.90
CA TYR A 107 -6.47 1.97 -16.51
C TYR A 107 -7.20 2.87 -15.49
N PHE A 108 -7.96 3.87 -15.96
CA PHE A 108 -8.82 4.73 -15.14
C PHE A 108 -10.29 4.30 -15.15
N GLU A 109 -10.73 3.51 -16.15
CA GLU A 109 -12.13 3.13 -16.34
C GLU A 109 -12.69 2.36 -15.15
N ALA A 110 -11.94 1.39 -14.60
CA ALA A 110 -12.39 0.62 -13.44
C ALA A 110 -12.77 1.53 -12.26
N ARG A 111 -11.94 2.56 -11.99
CA ARG A 111 -12.21 3.57 -10.97
C ARG A 111 -13.39 4.46 -11.36
N ASN A 112 -13.43 4.94 -12.60
CA ASN A 112 -14.49 5.84 -13.06
C ASN A 112 -15.87 5.16 -12.99
N ASN A 113 -15.94 3.87 -13.35
CA ASN A 113 -17.13 3.05 -13.24
C ASN A 113 -17.56 2.85 -11.78
N ALA A 114 -16.61 2.50 -10.90
CA ALA A 114 -16.88 2.35 -9.47
C ALA A 114 -17.37 3.65 -8.80
N GLN A 115 -16.93 4.81 -9.30
CA GLN A 115 -17.31 6.13 -8.77
C GLN A 115 -18.46 6.80 -9.53
N HIS A 116 -19.07 6.12 -10.50
CA HIS A 116 -20.10 6.68 -11.38
C HIS A 116 -19.70 8.01 -12.03
N LEU A 117 -18.41 8.17 -12.35
CA LEU A 117 -17.89 9.36 -13.01
C LEU A 117 -18.16 9.26 -14.51
N THR A 118 -19.11 10.06 -15.00
CA THR A 118 -19.29 10.25 -16.44
C THR A 118 -18.21 11.19 -16.96
N VAL A 119 -17.07 10.62 -17.37
CA VAL A 119 -16.04 11.38 -18.07
C VAL A 119 -16.52 11.54 -19.52
N SER A 120 -16.79 12.78 -19.94
CA SER A 120 -17.14 13.06 -21.34
C SER A 120 -15.98 12.67 -22.24
N GLY A 121 -16.09 11.50 -22.88
CA GLY A 121 -15.19 11.08 -23.93
C GLY A 121 -15.22 12.13 -25.03
N PHE A 122 -14.06 12.73 -25.33
CA PHE A 122 -13.92 13.47 -26.57
C PHE A 122 -13.99 12.45 -27.69
N SER A 123 -15.16 12.33 -28.33
CA SER A 123 -15.23 11.66 -29.63
C SER A 123 -14.47 12.54 -30.63
N LEU A 124 -13.34 12.03 -31.12
CA LEU A 124 -12.76 12.49 -32.39
C LEU A 124 -13.54 11.90 -33.56
#